data_AF-A0A917LN18-F1
#
_entry.id   AF-A0A917LN18-F1
#
_cell.length_a   1.000
_cell.length_b   1.000
_cell.length_c   1.000
_cell.angle_alpha   90.00
_cell.angle_beta   90.00
_cell.angle_gamma   90.00
#
_symmetry.space_group_name_H-M   'P 1'
#
loop_
_entity.id
_entity.type
_entity.pdbx_description
1 polymer ?
#
loop_
_entity_poly.entity_id
_entity_poly.type
_entity_poly.pdbx_seq_one_letter_code
_entity_poly.pdbx_strand_id
1 'polypeptide(L)' 'MKKTPHIGQEEELLQQRIIHYRYLVFKNYKLIYSVDTENGFIKIADIFDTSQNPPKLKRTK' A
#
# COMPACT_ATOMS: atom_id res chain seq x y z
N MET A 1 22.00 -8.53 -0.99
CA MET A 1 20.53 -8.60 -0.92
C MET A 1 19.94 -7.54 -1.85
N LYS A 2 19.13 -7.92 -2.86
CA LYS A 2 18.52 -6.96 -3.80
C LYS A 2 17.35 -6.26 -3.12
N LYS A 3 17.37 -4.92 -3.06
CA LYS A 3 16.21 -4.12 -2.66
C LYS A 3 15.26 -4.04 -3.86
N THR A 4 14.06 -4.63 -3.74
CA THR A 4 13.04 -4.65 -4.80
C THR A 4 11.82 -3.85 -4.36
N PRO A 5 11.86 -2.51 -4.42
CA PRO A 5 10.74 -1.65 -3.98
C PRO A 5 9.45 -1.89 -4.80
N HIS A 6 9.57 -2.47 -5.99
CA HIS A 6 8.45 -2.82 -6.88
C HIS A 6 7.89 -4.24 -6.65
N ILE A 7 8.23 -4.90 -5.55
CA ILE A 7 7.74 -6.26 -5.25
C ILE A 7 6.23 -6.29 -4.94
N GLY A 8 5.65 -5.17 -4.48
CA GLY A 8 4.21 -5.04 -4.28
C GLY A 8 3.44 -5.00 -5.59
N GLN A 9 2.26 -5.61 -5.57
CA GLN A 9 1.31 -5.58 -6.68
C GLN A 9 0.74 -4.16 -6.84
N GLU A 10 0.43 -3.75 -8.06
CA GLU A 10 -0.19 -2.45 -8.31
C GLU A 10 -1.61 -2.40 -7.76
N GLU A 11 -1.98 -1.28 -7.14
CA GLU A 11 -3.32 -1.07 -6.63
C GLU A 11 -4.25 -0.60 -7.76
N GLU A 12 -4.94 -1.55 -8.40
CA GLU A 12 -5.82 -1.31 -9.54
C GLU A 12 -6.90 -0.27 -9.24
N LEU A 13 -7.44 -0.25 -8.02
CA LEU A 13 -8.44 0.72 -7.58
C LEU A 13 -7.92 2.17 -7.54
N LEU A 14 -6.60 2.37 -7.49
CA LEU A 14 -5.95 3.68 -7.43
C LEU A 14 -5.21 4.04 -8.72
N GLN A 15 -5.30 3.23 -9.79
CA GLN A 15 -4.64 3.49 -11.07
C GLN A 15 -5.03 4.81 -11.73
N GLN A 16 -6.21 5.36 -11.40
CA GLN A 16 -6.65 6.65 -11.90
C GLN A 16 -5.88 7.85 -11.31
N ARG A 17 -5.11 7.64 -10.24
CA ARG A 17 -4.30 8.69 -9.63
C ARG A 17 -2.96 8.84 -10.35
N ILE A 18 -2.41 10.05 -10.32
CA ILE A 18 -1.07 10.36 -10.83
C ILE A 18 0.01 9.55 -10.08
N ILE A 19 -0.24 9.23 -8.81
CA ILE A 19 0.69 8.46 -7.97
C ILE A 19 0.41 6.97 -8.14
N HIS A 20 1.43 6.22 -8.56
CA HIS A 20 1.38 4.76 -8.65
C HIS A 20 1.48 4.13 -7.26
N TYR A 21 0.36 3.63 -6.78
CA TYR A 21 0.29 2.88 -5.53
C TYR A 21 0.49 1.39 -5.76
N ARG A 22 1.18 0.79 -4.81
CA ARG A 22 1.38 -0.65 -4.69
C ARG A 22 0.92 -1.11 -3.33
N TYR A 23 0.57 -2.37 -3.23
CA TYR A 23 0.27 -2.97 -1.95
C TYR A 23 1.04 -4.26 -1.70
N LEU A 24 1.23 -4.56 -0.43
CA LEU A 24 1.71 -5.83 0.07
C LEU A 24 0.73 -6.35 1.10
N VAL A 25 0.38 -7.63 0.97
CA VAL A 25 -0.40 -8.33 1.99
C VAL A 25 0.55 -9.21 2.78
N PHE A 26 0.62 -8.99 4.09
CA PHE A 26 1.39 -9.82 5.00
C PHE A 26 0.50 -10.24 6.16
N LYS A 27 0.27 -11.56 6.27
CA LYS A 27 -0.74 -12.13 7.17
C LYS A 27 -2.10 -11.48 6.91
N ASN A 28 -2.70 -10.87 7.93
CA ASN A 28 -3.96 -10.16 7.86
C ASN A 28 -3.76 -8.65 7.72
N TYR A 29 -2.62 -8.16 7.23
CA TYR A 29 -2.41 -6.72 7.04
C TYR A 29 -2.13 -6.41 5.59
N LYS A 30 -2.78 -5.37 5.07
CA LYS A 30 -2.49 -4.77 3.76
C LYS A 30 -1.81 -3.44 4.00
N LEU A 31 -0.58 -3.35 3.49
CA LEU A 31 0.23 -2.14 3.44
C LEU A 31 0.08 -1.54 2.04
N ILE A 32 -0.39 -0.30 1.94
CA ILE A 32 -0.43 0.47 0.70
C ILE A 32 0.70 1.50 0.74
N TYR A 33 1.50 1.55 -0.32
CA TYR A 33 2.63 2.46 -0.43
C TYR A 33 2.84 2.93 -1.87
N SER A 34 3.58 4.01 -2.05
CA SER A 34 4.11 4.43 -3.35
C SER A 34 5.63 4.51 -3.32
N VAL A 35 6.24 4.34 -4.49
CA VAL A 35 7.70 4.44 -4.66
C VAL A 35 8.00 5.78 -5.29
N ASP A 36 8.66 6.64 -4.52
CA ASP A 36 9.21 7.90 -5.02
C ASP A 36 10.61 7.61 -5.56
N THR A 37 10.68 7.34 -6.87
CA THR A 37 11.94 6.99 -7.54
C THR A 37 12.89 8.19 -7.67
N GLU A 38 12.35 9.41 -7.69
CA GLU A 38 13.15 10.64 -7.80
C GLU A 38 13.95 10.88 -6.51
N ASN A 39 13.29 10.71 -5.36
CA ASN A 39 13.93 10.91 -4.06
C ASN A 39 14.44 9.61 -3.42
N GLY A 40 14.16 8.45 -4.04
CA GLY A 40 14.56 7.13 -3.53
C GLY A 40 13.80 6.68 -2.27
N PHE A 41 12.59 7.20 -2.03
CA PHE A 41 11.80 6.93 -0.83
C PHE A 41 10.61 6.01 -1.09
N ILE A 42 10.20 5.30 -0.04
CA ILE A 42 8.93 4.58 0.00
C ILE A 42 7.98 5.39 0.88
N LYS A 43 6.86 5.84 0.31
CA LYS A 43 5.83 6.58 1.04
C LYS A 43 4.72 5.62 1.43
N ILE A 44 4.58 5.37 2.73
CA ILE A 44 3.48 4.56 3.27
C ILE A 44 2.22 5.41 3.29
N ALA A 45 1.17 4.95 2.62
CA ALA A 45 -0.11 5.64 2.55
C ALA A 45 -1.07 5.16 3.63
N ASP A 46 -1.18 3.85 3.80
CA ASP A 46 -2.04 3.24 4.82
C ASP A 46 -1.58 1.83 5.18
N ILE A 47 -1.92 1.38 6.38
CA ILE A 47 -1.75 0.01 6.85
C ILE A 47 -3.02 -0.39 7.60
N PHE A 48 -3.71 -1.40 7.11
CA PHE A 48 -4.96 -1.86 7.72
C PHE A 48 -5.05 -3.38 7.77
N ASP A 49 -5.85 -3.88 8.72
CA ASP A 49 -6.12 -5.29 8.88
C ASP A 49 -7.16 -5.76 7.83
N THR A 50 -6.79 -6.72 6.97
CA THR A 50 -7.63 -7.31 5.92
C THR A 50 -8.61 -8.35 6.42
N SER A 51 -8.44 -8.88 7.64
CA SER A 51 -9.40 -9.81 8.24
C SER A 51 -10.71 -9.13 8.61
N GLN A 52 -10.68 -7.80 8.76
CA GLN A 52 -11.87 -6.98 8.90
C GLN A 52 -12.37 -6.58 7.51
N ASN A 53 -13.64 -6.85 7.23
CA ASN A 53 -14.30 -6.33 6.04
C ASN A 53 -14.11 -4.81 5.97
N PRO A 54 -13.58 -4.22 4.88
CA PRO A 54 -13.23 -2.79 4.81
C PRO A 54 -14.33 -1.82 5.29
N PRO A 55 -15.64 -2.07 5.05
CA PRO A 55 -16.70 -1.19 5.54
C PRO A 55 -16.87 -1.19 7.07
N LYS A 56 -16.30 -2.17 7.78
CA LYS A 56 -16.43 -2.33 9.25
C LYS A 56 -15.27 -1.72 10.04
N LEU A 57 -14.21 -1.26 9.36
CA LEU A 57 -13.08 -0.56 9.98
C LEU A 57 -13.53 0.86 10.40
N LYS A 58 -14.08 0.98 11.62
CA LYS A 58 -14.29 2.30 12.24
C LYS A 58 -12.92 2.83 12.72
N ARG A 59 -12.43 3.91 12.11
CA ARG A 59 -11.31 4.69 12.67
C ARG A 59 -11.79 5.36 13.95
N THR A 60 -11.34 4.88 15.10
CA THR A 60 -11.37 5.68 16.33
C THR A 60 -10.31 6.77 16.18
N LYS A 61 -10.76 8.02 16.28
CA LYS A 61 -9.96 9.23 16.09
C LYS A 61 -9.03 9.47 17.27
#